data_AF-A0A1E4TPM3-F1
#
_entry.id   AF-A0A1E4TPM3-F1
#
_cell.length_a   1.000
_cell.length_b   1.000
_cell.length_c   1.000
_cell.angle_alpha   90.00
_cell.angle_beta   90.00
_cell.angle_gamma   90.00
#
_symmetry.space_group_name_H-M   'P 1'
#
loop_
_entity.id
_entity.type
_entity.pdbx_description
1 polymer ?
#
loop_
_entity_poly.entity_id
_entity_poly.type
_entity_poly.pdbx_seq_one_letter_code
_entity_poly.pdbx_strand_id
1 'polypeptide(L)'
;MTNNRVVGKESYKLKQLEKDALENLNKSLNKSQNDDVKDDGKSVSKVNEQLNEITKKLEAINNTKPQISDDLKNAKSNILQCLKDNKGKPLNCWEEAEAFKKLVDKL
;
A
#
# COMPACT_ATOMS: atom_id res chain seq x y z
N MET A 1 48.57 59.78 -2.90
CA MET A 1 48.80 58.33 -2.64
C MET A 1 47.77 57.83 -1.64
N THR A 2 46.56 57.47 -2.07
CA THR A 2 45.47 57.06 -1.14
C THR A 2 44.66 55.84 -1.64
N ASN A 3 45.01 55.27 -2.79
CA ASN A 3 44.19 54.25 -3.46
C ASN A 3 44.41 52.81 -2.95
N ASN A 4 45.47 52.54 -2.18
CA ASN A 4 45.81 51.17 -1.75
C ASN A 4 45.16 50.75 -0.41
N ARG A 5 44.64 51.71 0.37
CA ARG A 5 44.05 51.45 1.70
C ARG A 5 42.56 51.08 1.64
N VAL A 6 41.87 51.49 0.57
CA VAL A 6 40.44 51.20 0.35
C VAL A 6 40.25 49.75 -0.10
N VAL A 7 41.11 49.27 -1.01
CA VAL A 7 41.12 47.89 -1.54
C VAL A 7 41.25 46.84 -0.41
N GLY A 8 42.08 47.10 0.61
CA GLY A 8 42.27 46.17 1.74
C GLY A 8 41.04 46.05 2.64
N LYS A 9 40.28 47.13 2.84
CA LYS A 9 39.06 47.12 3.66
C LYS A 9 37.90 46.41 2.97
N GLU A 10 37.75 46.63 1.67
CA GLU A 10 36.76 45.95 0.84
C GLU A 10 37.07 44.45 0.75
N SER A 11 38.34 44.09 0.55
CA SER A 11 38.79 42.68 0.55
C SER A 11 38.49 41.97 1.87
N TYR A 12 38.74 42.62 3.01
CA TYR A 12 38.40 42.05 4.32
C TYR A 12 36.89 41.87 4.50
N LYS A 13 36.09 42.85 4.06
CA LYS A 13 34.63 42.78 4.12
C LYS A 13 34.06 41.67 3.23
N LEU A 14 34.62 41.46 2.04
CA LEU A 14 34.26 40.33 1.17
C LEU A 14 34.55 38.99 1.83
N LYS A 15 35.72 38.81 2.45
CA LYS A 15 36.08 37.56 3.14
C LYS A 15 35.14 37.24 4.31
N GLN A 16 34.70 38.26 5.03
CA GLN A 16 33.73 38.06 6.12
C GLN A 16 32.36 37.64 5.59
N LEU A 17 31.87 38.29 4.53
CA LEU A 17 30.61 37.91 3.90
C LEU A 17 30.64 36.48 3.34
N GLU A 18 31.77 36.07 2.75
CA GLU A 18 31.97 34.71 2.26
C GLU A 18 31.94 33.69 3.40
N LYS A 19 32.64 33.98 4.51
CA LYS A 19 32.63 33.13 5.70
C LYS A 19 31.23 33.02 6.30
N ASP A 20 30.50 34.13 6.42
CA ASP A 20 29.14 34.16 6.95
C ASP A 20 28.17 33.39 6.03
N ALA A 21 28.32 33.51 4.71
CA ALA A 21 27.54 32.75 3.74
C ALA A 21 27.80 31.24 3.87
N LEU A 22 29.07 30.83 3.98
CA LEU A 22 29.45 29.43 4.19
C LEU A 22 28.94 28.90 5.54
N GLU A 23 28.99 29.70 6.59
CA GLU A 23 28.50 29.30 7.91
C GLU A 23 26.97 29.16 7.91
N ASN A 24 26.25 30.08 7.27
CA ASN A 24 24.80 30.01 7.14
C ASN A 24 24.35 28.82 6.27
N LEU A 25 25.06 28.56 5.17
CA LEU A 25 24.77 27.42 4.30
C LEU A 25 25.02 26.10 5.04
N ASN A 26 26.14 25.98 5.76
CA ASN A 26 26.42 24.80 6.58
C ASN A 26 25.40 24.63 7.71
N LYS A 27 24.95 25.71 8.37
CA LYS A 27 23.88 25.65 9.37
C LYS A 27 22.57 25.18 8.74
N SER A 28 22.23 25.66 7.56
CA SER A 28 21.00 25.24 6.84
C SER A 28 21.06 23.78 6.42
N LEU A 29 22.20 23.31 5.88
CA LEU A 29 22.37 21.92 5.47
C LEU A 29 22.35 20.98 6.68
N ASN A 30 23.08 21.31 7.75
CA ASN A 30 23.06 20.52 8.98
C ASN A 30 21.68 20.53 9.62
N LYS A 31 20.94 21.64 9.57
CA LYS A 31 19.55 21.67 10.02
C LYS A 31 18.68 20.76 9.18
N SER A 32 18.79 20.79 7.85
CA SER A 32 18.04 19.89 6.97
C SER A 32 18.46 18.41 7.06
N GLN A 33 19.69 18.11 7.48
CA GLN A 33 20.18 16.74 7.70
C GLN A 33 19.88 16.18 9.10
N ASN A 34 19.82 17.04 10.13
CA ASN A 34 19.60 16.64 11.53
C ASN A 34 18.22 16.99 12.06
N ASP A 35 17.41 17.75 11.32
CA ASP A 35 15.96 17.65 11.46
C ASP A 35 15.64 16.21 11.07
N ASP A 36 15.53 15.35 12.09
CA ASP A 36 14.83 14.08 12.02
C ASP A 36 13.63 14.33 11.12
N VAL A 37 13.76 13.91 9.86
CA VAL A 37 12.61 13.64 9.03
C VAL A 37 11.85 12.69 9.91
N LYS A 38 10.81 13.20 10.57
CA LYS A 38 9.77 12.38 11.15
C LYS A 38 9.36 11.54 9.96
N ASP A 39 9.92 10.32 9.88
CA ASP A 39 9.64 9.35 8.83
C ASP A 39 8.15 9.15 8.95
N ASP A 40 7.42 9.87 8.13
CA ASP A 40 5.97 9.98 8.10
C ASP A 40 5.37 8.69 7.52
N GLY A 41 6.13 7.59 7.60
CA GLY A 41 5.83 6.30 7.03
C GLY A 41 6.03 6.23 5.52
N LYS A 42 6.50 7.30 4.87
CA LYS A 42 6.51 7.45 3.42
C LYS A 42 7.80 7.02 2.74
N SER A 43 8.77 6.50 3.48
CA SER A 43 9.93 5.88 2.84
C SER A 43 9.47 4.72 1.94
N VAL A 44 10.02 4.66 0.72
CA VAL A 44 9.67 3.63 -0.27
C VAL A 44 9.85 2.22 0.30
N SER A 45 10.84 2.01 1.18
CA SER A 45 11.09 0.75 1.87
C SER A 45 9.89 0.32 2.72
N LYS A 46 9.35 1.23 3.53
CA LYS A 46 8.26 0.94 4.48
C LYS A 46 6.94 0.67 3.76
N VAL A 47 6.68 1.40 2.67
CA VAL A 47 5.53 1.12 1.80
C VAL A 47 5.65 -0.26 1.15
N ASN A 48 6.86 -0.63 0.71
CA ASN A 48 7.11 -1.94 0.11
C ASN A 48 6.96 -3.08 1.14
N GLU A 49 7.41 -2.87 2.38
CA GLU A 49 7.19 -3.78 3.51
C GLU A 49 5.69 -4.00 3.78
N GLN A 50 4.92 -2.91 3.87
CA GLN A 50 3.47 -2.97 4.07
C GLN A 50 2.76 -3.69 2.91
N LEU A 51 3.18 -3.42 1.67
CA LEU A 51 2.62 -4.09 0.49
C LEU A 51 2.91 -5.60 0.50
N ASN A 52 4.12 -5.99 0.90
CA ASN A 52 4.49 -7.40 1.05
C ASN A 52 3.67 -8.09 2.15
N GLU A 53 3.44 -7.43 3.29
CA GLU A 53 2.59 -7.98 4.35
C GLU A 53 1.15 -8.17 3.89
N ILE A 54 0.58 -7.19 3.19
CA ILE A 54 -0.76 -7.27 2.63
C ILE A 54 -0.84 -8.42 1.62
N THR A 55 0.14 -8.53 0.72
CA THR A 55 0.20 -9.62 -0.27
C THR A 55 0.22 -10.99 0.40
N LYS A 56 1.07 -11.18 1.42
CA LYS A 56 1.13 -12.44 2.19
C LYS A 56 -0.20 -12.78 2.88
N LYS A 57 -0.88 -11.77 3.45
CA LYS A 57 -2.21 -11.96 4.06
C LYS A 57 -3.25 -12.38 3.02
N LEU A 58 -3.24 -11.78 1.84
CA LEU A 58 -4.14 -12.16 0.74
C LEU A 58 -3.86 -13.58 0.23
N GLU A 59 -2.59 -13.96 0.08
CA GLU A 59 -2.20 -15.32 -0.30
C GLU A 59 -2.67 -16.34 0.73
N ALA A 60 -2.48 -16.07 2.02
CA ALA A 60 -2.98 -16.91 3.10
C ALA A 60 -4.51 -17.07 3.03
N ILE A 61 -5.25 -15.98 2.80
CA ILE A 61 -6.72 -16.02 2.65
C ILE A 61 -7.12 -16.88 1.43
N ASN A 62 -6.48 -16.67 0.28
CA ASN A 62 -6.76 -17.45 -0.93
C ASN A 62 -6.47 -18.94 -0.74
N ASN A 63 -5.39 -19.28 -0.03
CA ASN A 63 -5.04 -20.66 0.29
C ASN A 63 -5.98 -21.29 1.33
N THR A 64 -6.66 -20.49 2.16
CA THR A 64 -7.64 -20.98 3.13
C THR A 64 -9.07 -21.05 2.58
N LYS A 65 -9.35 -20.51 1.39
CA LYS A 65 -10.69 -20.65 0.80
C LYS A 65 -10.89 -22.13 0.47
N PRO A 66 -11.85 -22.82 1.09
CA PRO A 66 -12.08 -24.23 0.78
C PRO A 66 -12.34 -24.32 -0.71
N GLN A 67 -11.52 -25.13 -1.40
CA GLN A 67 -11.67 -25.34 -2.82
C GLN A 67 -13.04 -25.96 -3.02
N ILE A 68 -13.99 -25.15 -3.46
CA ILE A 68 -15.36 -25.59 -3.70
C ILE A 68 -15.28 -26.72 -4.72
N SER A 69 -15.70 -27.93 -4.32
CA SER A 69 -15.70 -29.09 -5.19
C SER A 69 -16.53 -28.80 -6.45
N ASP A 70 -16.15 -29.39 -7.58
CA ASP A 70 -16.89 -29.18 -8.82
C ASP A 70 -18.32 -29.72 -8.71
N ASP A 71 -18.55 -30.74 -7.87
CA ASP A 71 -19.88 -31.23 -7.51
C ASP A 71 -20.75 -30.16 -6.85
N LEU A 72 -20.20 -29.35 -5.93
CA LEU A 72 -20.96 -28.28 -5.30
C LEU A 72 -21.27 -27.14 -6.29
N LYS A 73 -20.34 -26.83 -7.19
CA LYS A 73 -20.58 -25.85 -8.27
C LYS A 73 -21.69 -26.31 -9.21
N ASN A 74 -21.67 -27.60 -9.58
CA ASN A 74 -22.68 -28.21 -10.45
C ASN A 74 -24.05 -28.24 -9.76
N ALA A 75 -24.13 -28.66 -8.50
CA ALA A 75 -25.37 -28.66 -7.74
C ALA A 75 -25.99 -27.25 -7.61
N LYS A 76 -25.15 -26.23 -7.39
CA LYS A 76 -25.60 -24.82 -7.42
C LYS A 76 -26.15 -24.43 -8.79
N SER A 77 -25.48 -24.82 -9.87
CA SER A 77 -25.94 -24.54 -11.24
C SER A 77 -27.29 -25.21 -11.52
N ASN A 78 -27.48 -26.44 -11.05
CA ASN A 78 -28.72 -27.21 -11.23
C ASN A 78 -29.91 -26.55 -10.51
N ILE A 79 -29.72 -26.08 -9.27
CA ILE A 79 -30.76 -25.30 -8.57
C ILE A 79 -31.12 -24.04 -9.36
N LEU A 80 -30.11 -23.29 -9.80
CA LEU A 80 -30.35 -22.05 -10.54
C LEU A 80 -31.07 -22.31 -11.86
N GLN A 81 -30.75 -23.41 -12.54
CA GLN A 81 -31.43 -23.80 -13.77
C GLN A 81 -32.89 -24.20 -13.48
N CYS A 82 -33.12 -25.08 -12.50
CA CYS A 82 -34.47 -25.49 -12.13
C CYS A 82 -35.35 -24.30 -11.71
N LEU A 83 -34.81 -23.36 -10.91
CA LEU A 83 -35.55 -22.17 -10.48
C LEU A 83 -35.88 -21.20 -11.63
N LYS A 84 -35.00 -21.11 -12.63
CA LYS A 84 -35.27 -20.34 -13.86
C LYS A 84 -36.40 -20.98 -14.65
N ASP A 85 -36.36 -22.29 -14.81
CA ASP A 85 -37.36 -23.06 -15.56
C ASP A 85 -38.71 -23.12 -14.83
N ASN A 86 -38.70 -23.10 -13.50
CA ASN A 86 -39.86 -23.12 -12.61
C ASN A 86 -40.09 -21.78 -11.90
N LYS A 87 -40.05 -20.67 -12.66
CA LYS A 87 -40.18 -19.31 -12.11
C LYS A 87 -41.41 -19.17 -11.21
N GLY A 88 -41.20 -18.74 -9.97
CA GLY A 88 -42.27 -18.55 -8.96
C GLY A 88 -42.78 -19.85 -8.32
N LYS A 89 -42.19 -21.01 -8.65
CA LYS A 89 -42.54 -22.32 -8.08
C LYS A 89 -41.30 -23.00 -7.48
N PRO A 90 -40.72 -22.46 -6.40
CA PRO A 90 -39.48 -22.99 -5.81
C PRO A 90 -39.62 -24.42 -5.28
N LEU A 91 -40.83 -24.85 -4.91
CA LEU A 91 -41.10 -26.21 -4.44
C LEU A 91 -40.85 -27.29 -5.50
N ASN A 92 -40.88 -26.94 -6.79
CA ASN A 92 -40.57 -27.88 -7.87
C ASN A 92 -39.09 -28.29 -7.93
N CYS A 93 -38.22 -27.53 -7.26
CA CYS A 93 -36.76 -27.72 -7.28
C CYS A 93 -36.24 -28.31 -5.96
N TRP A 94 -37.08 -29.04 -5.25
CA TRP A 94 -36.76 -29.57 -3.92
C TRP A 94 -35.65 -30.62 -3.97
N GLU A 95 -35.62 -31.45 -5.01
CA GLU A 95 -34.58 -32.49 -5.18
C GLU A 95 -33.20 -31.88 -5.39
N GLU A 96 -33.07 -30.83 -6.21
CA GLU A 96 -31.82 -30.10 -6.42
C GLU A 96 -31.37 -29.38 -5.15
N ALA A 97 -32.32 -28.84 -4.38
CA ALA A 97 -32.05 -28.20 -3.09
C ALA A 97 -31.55 -29.21 -2.04
N GLU A 98 -32.16 -30.39 -1.95
CA GLU A 98 -31.71 -31.51 -1.12
C GLU A 98 -30.29 -31.97 -1.49
N ALA A 99 -30.02 -32.14 -2.79
CA ALA A 99 -28.72 -32.58 -3.29
C ALA A 99 -27.62 -31.56 -2.95
N PHE A 100 -27.88 -30.27 -3.15
CA PHE A 100 -26.96 -29.21 -2.75
C PHE A 100 -26.75 -29.18 -1.24
N LYS A 101 -27.82 -29.30 -0.44
CA LYS A 101 -27.71 -29.32 1.02
C LYS A 101 -26.80 -30.45 1.50
N LYS A 102 -26.95 -31.67 0.98
CA LYS A 102 -26.09 -32.82 1.30
C LYS A 102 -24.62 -32.59 0.97
N LEU A 103 -24.32 -31.75 -0.03
CA LEU A 103 -22.94 -31.40 -0.39
C LEU A 103 -22.38 -30.29 0.50
N VAL A 104 -23.22 -29.31 0.88
CA VAL A 104 -22.84 -28.25 1.83
C VAL A 104 -22.59 -28.82 3.22
N ASP A 105 -23.41 -29.76 3.68
CA ASP A 105 -23.27 -30.39 5.00
C ASP A 105 -21.97 -31.22 5.15
N LYS A 106 -21.23 -31.45 4.05
CA LYS A 106 -19.95 -32.18 4.01
C LYS A 106 -18.72 -31.26 3.96
N LEU A 107 -18.91 -29.95 3.85
CA LEU A 107 -17.84 -28.94 3.86
C LEU A 107 -17.49 -28.52 5.29
#